data_AF-A0AAE3Y4Z3-F1
#
_entry.id   AF-A0AAE3Y4Z3-F1
#
_cell.length_a   1.000
_cell.length_b   1.000
_cell.length_c   1.000
_cell.angle_alpha   90.00
_cell.angle_beta   90.00
_cell.angle_gamma   90.00
#
_symmetry.space_group_name_H-M   'P 1'
#
loop_
_entity.id
_entity.type
_entity.pdbx_description
1 polymer ?
#
loop_
_entity_poly.entity_id
_entity_poly.type
_entity_poly.pdbx_seq_one_letter_code
_entity_poly.pdbx_strand_id
1 'polypeptide(L)' 'MATWKGRLLMFALGSAIAGIGYLMWGSGDRTGFLIGLIGWACIVMSTVLPNSLFEKAVNFIGRFW' A
#
# COMPACT_ATOMS: atom_id res chain seq x y z
N MET A 1 9.99 -12.84 -13.14
CA MET A 1 10.12 -13.26 -11.73
C MET A 1 10.37 -12.10 -10.75
N ALA A 2 10.94 -10.96 -11.17
CA ALA A 2 11.14 -9.79 -10.30
C ALA A 2 9.83 -9.14 -9.79
N THR A 3 8.76 -9.17 -10.59
CA THR A 3 7.47 -8.53 -10.29
C THR A 3 6.69 -9.18 -9.14
N TRP A 4 6.83 -10.49 -8.93
CA TRP A 4 6.09 -11.21 -7.88
C TRP A 4 6.58 -10.88 -6.47
N LYS A 5 7.91 -10.80 -6.28
CA LYS A 5 8.51 -10.37 -4.99
C LYS A 5 8.14 -8.92 -4.67
N GLY A 6 8.16 -8.02 -5.65
CA GLY A 6 7.77 -6.61 -5.47
C GLY A 6 6.30 -6.44 -5.08
N ARG A 7 5.40 -7.21 -5.71
CA ARG A 7 3.97 -7.24 -5.33
C ARG A 7 3.76 -7.74 -3.92
N LEU A 8 4.38 -8.85 -3.54
CA LEU A 8 4.28 -9.39 -2.18
C LEU A 8 4.77 -8.38 -1.12
N LEU A 9 5.87 -7.68 -1.42
CA LEU A 9 6.37 -6.60 -0.56
C LEU A 9 5.36 -5.46 -0.41
N MET A 10 4.82 -4.94 -1.52
CA MET A 10 3.80 -3.88 -1.47
C MET A 10 2.52 -4.33 -0.78
N PHE A 11 2.13 -5.59 -0.94
CA PHE A 11 0.96 -6.16 -0.28
C PHE A 11 1.16 -6.27 1.23
N ALA A 12 2.33 -6.74 1.67
CA ALA A 12 2.69 -6.80 3.08
C ALA A 12 2.79 -5.40 3.70
N LEU A 13 3.42 -4.46 2.99
CA LEU A 13 3.55 -3.06 3.43
C LEU A 13 2.18 -2.37 3.54
N GLY A 14 1.33 -2.53 2.52
CA GLY A 14 -0.04 -2.01 2.53
C GLY A 14 -0.87 -2.59 3.66
N SER A 15 -0.71 -3.89 3.96
CA SER A 15 -1.40 -4.55 5.08
C SER A 15 -0.94 -4.03 6.44
N ALA A 16 0.37 -3.79 6.62
CA ALA A 16 0.91 -3.20 7.84
C ALA A 16 0.39 -1.77 8.05
N ILE A 17 0.41 -0.94 7.00
CA ILE A 17 -0.09 0.44 7.05
C ILE A 17 -1.60 0.46 7.33
N ALA A 18 -2.37 -0.43 6.70
CA ALA A 18 -3.80 -0.56 6.96
C ALA A 18 -4.07 -0.92 8.43
N GLY A 19 -3.30 -1.87 8.98
CA GLY A 19 -3.39 -2.27 10.39
C GLY A 19 -3.05 -1.12 11.34
N ILE A 20 -1.96 -0.38 11.08
CA ILE A 20 -1.57 0.79 11.88
C ILE A 20 -2.65 1.86 11.82
N GLY A 21 -3.19 2.15 10.63
CA GLY A 21 -4.28 3.11 10.47
C GLY A 21 -5.53 2.73 11.25
N TYR A 22 -5.92 1.45 11.24
CA TYR A 22 -7.04 0.95 12.05
C TYR A 22 -6.78 1.09 13.56
N LEU A 23 -5.56 0.80 14.02
CA LEU A 23 -5.20 0.96 15.44
C LEU A 23 -5.26 2.42 15.87
N MET A 24 -4.73 3.34 15.05
CA MET A 24 -4.78 4.78 15.29
C MET A 24 -6.21 5.32 15.27
N TRP A 25 -7.04 4.81 14.37
CA TRP A 25 -8.46 5.17 14.33
C TRP A 25 -9.19 4.67 15.58
N GLY A 26 -8.89 3.45 16.03
CA GLY A 26 -9.40 2.87 17.27
C GLY A 26 -9.00 3.66 18.52
N SER A 27 -7.83 4.30 18.53
CA SER A 27 -7.39 5.19 19.61
C SER A 27 -8.01 6.60 19.56
N GLY A 28 -8.91 6.87 18.61
CA GLY A 28 -9.60 8.16 18.46
C GLY A 28 -8.87 9.17 17.56
N ASP A 29 -7.75 8.79 16.96
CA ASP A 29 -7.00 9.65 16.05
C ASP A 29 -7.59 9.56 14.64
N ARG A 30 -8.25 10.63 14.19
CA ARG A 30 -8.93 10.68 12.89
C ARG A 30 -7.96 10.51 11.72
N THR A 31 -6.69 10.80 11.94
CA THR A 31 -5.60 10.60 10.97
C THR A 31 -5.40 9.12 10.65
N GLY A 32 -5.75 8.22 11.58
CA GLY A 32 -5.70 6.77 11.39
C GLY A 32 -6.60 6.28 10.26
N PHE A 33 -7.75 6.91 10.04
CA PHE A 33 -8.64 6.57 8.91
C PHE A 33 -7.93 6.80 7.57
N LEU A 34 -7.26 7.94 7.40
CA LEU A 34 -6.54 8.27 6.16
C LEU A 34 -5.36 7.32 5.93
N ILE A 35 -4.59 7.03 6.98
CA ILE A 35 -3.47 6.08 6.92
C ILE A 35 -3.98 4.68 6.56
N GLY A 36 -5.10 4.26 7.17
CA GLY A 36 -5.74 2.99 6.87
C GLY A 36 -6.15 2.89 5.40
N LEU A 37 -6.75 3.95 4.87
CA LEU A 37 -7.21 4.05 3.48
C LEU A 37 -6.04 3.99 2.48
N ILE A 38 -4.91 4.63 2.81
CA ILE A 38 -3.67 4.53 2.02
C ILE A 38 -3.15 3.09 2.00
N GLY A 39 -3.15 2.41 3.14
CA GLY A 39 -2.77 1.00 3.22
C GLY A 39 -3.64 0.10 2.33
N TRP A 40 -4.96 0.29 2.38
CA TRP A 40 -5.90 -0.41 1.49
C TRP A 40 -5.68 -0.11 0.01
N ALA A 41 -5.39 1.14 -0.34
CA ALA A 41 -5.08 1.52 -1.72
C ALA A 41 -3.85 0.76 -2.24
N CYS A 42 -2.79 0.61 -1.43
CA CYS A 42 -1.60 -0.16 -1.80
C CYS A 42 -1.91 -1.66 -2.03
N ILE A 43 -2.77 -2.26 -1.21
CA ILE A 43 -3.22 -3.66 -1.33
C ILE A 43 -4.01 -3.87 -2.62
N VAL A 44 -4.99 -2.99 -2.88
CA VAL A 44 -5.83 -3.02 -4.09
C VAL A 44 -4.97 -2.79 -5.33
N MET A 45 -4.04 -1.84 -5.28
CA MET A 45 -3.15 -1.56 -6.41
C MET A 45 -2.26 -2.78 -6.74
N SER A 46 -1.80 -3.50 -5.71
CA SER A 46 -0.97 -4.70 -5.87
C SER A 46 -1.74 -5.92 -6.40
N THR A 47 -3.05 -5.97 -6.22
CA THR A 47 -3.92 -7.08 -6.68
C THR A 47 -4.57 -6.81 -8.01
N VAL A 48 -5.05 -5.60 -8.24
CA VAL A 48 -5.89 -5.24 -9.39
C VAL A 48 -5.06 -4.77 -10.59
N LEU A 49 -3.93 -4.07 -10.39
CA LEU A 49 -3.18 -3.58 -11.55
C LEU A 49 -2.47 -4.74 -12.28
N PRO A 50 -2.41 -4.70 -13.63
CA PRO A 50 -1.52 -5.56 -14.40
C PRO A 50 -0.04 -5.19 -14.15
N ASN A 51 0.86 -6.15 -14.35
CA ASN A 51 2.29 -6.02 -14.01
C ASN A 51 2.97 -4.77 -14.61
N SER A 52 2.63 -4.40 -15.84
CA SER A 52 3.18 -3.22 -16.52
C SER A 52 2.77 -1.90 -15.89
N LEU A 53 1.55 -1.80 -15.35
CA LEU A 53 1.08 -0.60 -14.66
C LEU A 53 1.58 -0.55 -13.21
N PHE A 54 1.71 -1.71 -12.56
CA PHE A 54 2.26 -1.80 -11.21
C PHE A 54 3.73 -1.34 -11.16
N GLU A 55 4.58 -1.81 -12.09
CA GLU A 55 5.98 -1.34 -12.15
C GLU A 55 6.09 0.17 -12.41
N LYS A 56 5.23 0.72 -13.28
CA LYS A 56 5.19 2.18 -13.50
C LYS A 56 4.78 2.94 -12.24
N ALA A 57 3.78 2.45 -11.51
CA ALA A 57 3.32 3.08 -10.27
C ALA A 57 4.39 3.04 -9.18
N VAL A 58 5.03 1.90 -8.97
CA VAL A 58 6.12 1.75 -7.99
C VAL A 58 7.33 2.62 -8.37
N ASN A 59 7.70 2.65 -9.65
CA ASN A 59 8.82 3.46 -10.13
C ASN A 59 8.51 4.97 -10.05
N PHE A 60 7.25 5.36 -10.24
CA PHE A 60 6.81 6.74 -9.99
C PHE A 60 6.94 7.09 -8.51
N ILE A 61 6.42 6.26 -7.60
CA ILE A 61 6.52 6.48 -6.16
C ILE A 61 7.98 6.53 -5.69
N GLY A 62 8.81 5.60 -6.17
CA GLY A 62 10.25 5.56 -5.86
C GLY A 62 11.06 6.71 -6.44
N ARG A 63 10.52 7.50 -7.37
CA ARG A 63 11.15 8.74 -7.86
C ARG A 63 10.91 9.95 -6.96
N PHE A 64 9.90 9.91 -6.09
CA PHE A 64 9.60 10.99 -5.14
C PHE A 64 10.24 10.75 -3.77
N TRP A 65 10.98 9.65 -3.59
CA TRP A 65 11.77 9.36 -2.40
C TRP A 65 13.26 9.47 -2.73
#